data_AF-G0A6S8-F1
#
_entry.id   AF-G0A6S8-F1
#
_cell.length_a   1.000
_cell.length_b   1.000
_cell.length_c   1.000
_cell.angle_alpha   90.00
_cell.angle_beta   90.00
_cell.angle_gamma   90.00
#
_symmetry.space_group_name_H-M   'P 1'
#
loop_
_entity.id
_entity.type
_entity.pdbx_description
1 polymer ?
#
loop_
_entity_poly.entity_id
_entity_poly.type
_entity_poly.pdbx_seq_one_letter_code
_entity_poly.pdbx_strand_id
1 'polypeptide(L)'
;MPTLILPKTILFLSLLSLSGCSALETAPRLSQLGRIDDFQLPLTLTPSVDSLAFADCMAPATAKVKLGFGHLVGKLRDQAENGVLLNQLGLLEKPNLAEHALQTGTHLRDLIDHFTTNLTISDRVGIPGSGIGEKIHQKAEKIAEYIQQHPLDSEQDLQLLKKLSRAYLKAYFIKPVDFNRLQSDDEKNLRAEIASILKRNPNDPKVNALLETLQPKLKPATLKIAGFIDRDGSQFGFSGISTSADSLKVDHSQIGADVMRIFLDALRDTLVPLPVLAYSTAGEQQAEFDVMTFQTADQPISFDWHTDRHDHSKTIHLSITAQQFEYIQALAKQAEASAASSVGKAIRGGAVGSLNNEAIARQLETAAGVLARHAAERSQWCLLAQGQL
;
A
#
# COMPACT_ATOMS: atom_id res chain seq x y z
N MET A 1 0.70 11.71 -31.43
CA MET A 1 0.87 10.98 -30.15
C MET A 1 -0.41 10.20 -29.90
N PRO A 2 -0.38 8.86 -29.82
CA PRO A 2 -1.59 8.11 -29.53
C PRO A 2 -1.97 8.34 -28.07
N THR A 3 -3.16 8.87 -27.84
CA THR A 3 -3.81 8.96 -26.54
C THR A 3 -4.05 7.53 -26.06
N LEU A 4 -3.20 7.03 -25.17
CA LEU A 4 -3.42 5.77 -24.46
C LEU A 4 -4.78 5.86 -23.73
N ILE A 5 -5.79 5.16 -24.25
CA ILE A 5 -7.09 4.95 -23.60
C ILE A 5 -6.85 3.96 -22.43
N LEU A 6 -6.16 4.43 -21.40
CA LEU A 6 -5.68 3.65 -20.27
C LEU A 6 -6.54 3.65 -19.00
N PRO A 7 -7.47 4.60 -18.73
CA PRO A 7 -7.90 4.81 -17.35
C PRO A 7 -9.01 3.91 -16.81
N LYS A 8 -9.84 3.29 -17.66
CA LYS A 8 -10.85 2.30 -17.19
C LYS A 8 -10.30 0.88 -17.19
N THR A 9 -9.26 0.64 -17.98
CA THR A 9 -8.73 -0.69 -18.28
C THR A 9 -7.75 -1.19 -17.21
N ILE A 10 -6.99 -0.32 -16.54
CA ILE A 10 -5.93 -0.75 -15.59
C ILE A 10 -6.50 -1.31 -14.27
N LEU A 11 -7.53 -0.68 -13.70
CA LEU A 11 -8.18 -1.19 -12.47
C LEU A 11 -8.89 -2.54 -12.72
N PHE A 12 -9.28 -2.78 -13.97
CA PHE A 12 -9.88 -4.04 -14.40
C PHE A 12 -8.81 -5.07 -14.81
N LEU A 13 -7.65 -4.63 -15.32
CA LEU A 13 -6.51 -5.49 -15.72
C LEU A 13 -5.90 -6.25 -14.54
N SER A 14 -5.91 -5.69 -13.33
CA SER A 14 -5.52 -6.41 -12.12
C SER A 14 -6.47 -7.55 -11.78
N LEU A 15 -7.78 -7.32 -11.94
CA LEU A 15 -8.79 -8.37 -11.81
C LEU A 15 -8.77 -9.36 -12.99
N LEU A 16 -8.32 -8.96 -14.18
CA LEU A 16 -8.20 -9.81 -15.38
C LEU A 16 -6.96 -10.70 -15.39
N SER A 17 -5.85 -10.23 -14.80
CA SER A 17 -4.62 -11.02 -14.64
C SER A 17 -4.83 -12.31 -13.82
N LEU A 18 -5.99 -12.45 -13.16
CA LEU A 18 -6.45 -13.62 -12.42
C LEU A 18 -7.01 -14.76 -13.30
N SER A 19 -7.30 -14.54 -14.59
CA SER A 19 -8.07 -15.49 -15.43
C SER A 19 -7.28 -16.28 -16.47
N GLY A 20 -5.95 -16.13 -16.50
CA GLY A 20 -5.11 -16.73 -17.53
C GLY A 20 -4.81 -18.23 -17.37
N CYS A 21 -5.06 -18.83 -16.19
CA CYS A 21 -4.60 -20.20 -15.90
C CYS A 21 -5.65 -21.01 -15.12
N SER A 22 -5.90 -22.22 -15.63
CA SER A 22 -7.01 -23.16 -15.46
C SER A 22 -7.26 -23.76 -14.05
N ALA A 23 -8.52 -24.16 -13.84
CA ALA A 23 -9.07 -25.16 -12.89
C ALA A 23 -8.70 -25.01 -11.41
N LEU A 24 -9.53 -24.26 -10.66
CA LEU A 24 -9.34 -23.96 -9.24
C LEU A 24 -10.51 -24.41 -8.34
N GLU A 25 -11.46 -25.22 -8.85
CA GLU A 25 -12.71 -25.60 -8.16
C GLU A 25 -12.51 -26.39 -6.84
N THR A 26 -11.28 -26.74 -6.47
CA THR A 26 -10.97 -27.52 -5.26
C THR A 26 -9.95 -26.86 -4.32
N ALA A 27 -9.64 -25.57 -4.49
CA ALA A 27 -8.68 -24.90 -3.60
C ALA A 27 -9.21 -24.87 -2.15
N PRO A 28 -8.47 -25.44 -1.16
CA PRO A 28 -8.86 -25.39 0.24
C PRO A 28 -8.94 -23.93 0.73
N ARG A 29 -9.85 -23.64 1.67
CA ARG A 29 -9.92 -22.30 2.29
C ARG A 29 -8.57 -21.95 2.94
N LEU A 30 -8.22 -20.67 3.02
CA LEU A 30 -6.96 -20.25 3.66
C LEU A 30 -6.87 -20.73 5.12
N SER A 31 -8.01 -20.81 5.81
CA SER A 31 -8.12 -21.39 7.15
C SER A 31 -7.76 -22.88 7.22
N GLN A 32 -7.76 -23.60 6.09
CA GLN A 32 -7.35 -25.00 5.98
C GLN A 32 -5.88 -25.15 5.56
N LEU A 33 -5.21 -24.07 5.16
CA LEU A 33 -3.78 -24.07 4.79
C LEU A 33 -2.84 -24.08 6.01
N GLY A 34 -3.40 -24.23 7.23
CA GLY A 34 -2.74 -24.71 8.44
C GLY A 34 -1.32 -24.21 8.65
N ARG A 35 -1.16 -22.90 8.91
CA ARG A 35 0.07 -22.21 9.39
C ARG A 35 0.03 -20.69 9.38
N ILE A 36 -1.03 -20.06 8.85
CA ILE A 36 -1.15 -18.59 8.92
C ILE A 36 -1.35 -18.14 10.37
N ASP A 37 -2.02 -18.95 11.19
CA ASP A 37 -2.24 -18.66 12.62
C ASP A 37 -0.94 -18.57 13.45
N ASP A 38 0.19 -19.08 12.94
CA ASP A 38 1.51 -18.95 13.56
C ASP A 38 2.17 -17.59 13.27
N PHE A 39 1.64 -16.81 12.32
CA PHE A 39 2.14 -15.48 12.04
C PHE A 39 1.83 -14.57 13.23
N GLN A 40 2.89 -14.00 13.79
CA GLN A 40 2.80 -13.01 14.85
C GLN A 40 3.30 -11.69 14.29
N LEU A 41 2.51 -10.63 14.47
CA LEU A 41 3.03 -9.30 14.25
C LEU A 41 4.23 -9.08 15.18
N PRO A 42 5.31 -8.44 14.71
CA PRO A 42 6.46 -8.09 15.54
C PRO A 42 6.09 -6.92 16.47
N LEU A 43 5.19 -7.19 17.41
CA LEU A 43 4.67 -6.24 18.37
C LEU A 43 5.25 -6.54 19.74
N THR A 44 6.07 -5.62 20.24
CA THR A 44 6.47 -5.63 21.64
C THR A 44 5.57 -4.64 22.38
N LEU A 45 4.48 -5.14 22.95
CA LEU A 45 3.65 -4.34 23.86
C LEU A 45 4.36 -4.24 25.22
N THR A 46 4.51 -3.03 25.75
CA THR A 46 4.97 -2.87 27.13
C THR A 46 3.79 -3.05 28.10
N PRO A 47 4.03 -3.42 29.37
CA PRO A 47 2.97 -3.51 30.39
C PRO A 47 2.20 -2.19 30.63
N SER A 48 2.72 -1.07 30.14
CA SER A 48 2.14 0.27 30.26
C SER A 48 1.12 0.62 29.18
N VAL A 49 0.83 -0.28 28.23
CA VAL A 49 -0.11 -0.02 27.14
C VAL A 49 -1.54 0.05 27.68
N ASP A 50 -2.21 1.18 27.47
CA ASP A 50 -3.65 1.28 27.71
C ASP A 50 -4.39 0.49 26.62
N SER A 51 -4.82 -0.71 27.00
CA SER A 51 -5.56 -1.62 26.13
C SER A 51 -6.81 -1.00 25.48
N LEU A 52 -7.49 -0.06 26.15
CA LEU A 52 -8.72 0.54 25.63
C LEU A 52 -8.39 1.63 24.61
N ALA A 53 -7.46 2.54 24.94
CA ALA A 53 -6.99 3.54 23.99
C ALA A 53 -6.33 2.91 22.76
N PHE A 54 -5.65 1.77 22.93
CA PHE A 54 -5.01 1.04 21.83
C PHE A 54 -6.08 0.44 20.92
N ALA A 55 -7.10 -0.18 21.53
CA ALA A 55 -8.24 -0.71 20.81
C ALA A 55 -9.00 0.38 20.04
N ASP A 56 -9.21 1.55 20.64
CA ASP A 56 -9.87 2.68 19.98
C ASP A 56 -9.08 3.20 18.77
N CYS A 57 -7.74 3.20 18.85
CA CYS A 57 -6.88 3.57 17.74
C CYS A 57 -6.88 2.51 16.62
N MET A 58 -6.89 1.21 16.95
CA MET A 58 -6.86 0.12 15.95
C MET A 58 -8.21 -0.17 15.29
N ALA A 59 -9.32 -0.06 16.03
CA ALA A 59 -10.65 -0.48 15.61
C ALA A 59 -11.14 0.08 14.26
N PRO A 60 -10.83 1.34 13.85
CA PRO A 60 -11.20 1.84 12.53
C PRO A 60 -10.63 0.98 11.39
N ALA A 61 -9.41 0.45 11.52
CA ALA A 61 -8.81 -0.38 10.47
C ALA A 61 -9.56 -1.70 10.31
N THR A 62 -9.92 -2.31 11.43
CA THR A 62 -10.75 -3.51 11.49
C THR A 62 -12.12 -3.31 10.87
N ALA A 63 -12.83 -2.25 11.29
CA ALA A 63 -14.20 -2.02 10.85
C ALA A 63 -14.27 -1.57 9.38
N LYS A 64 -13.41 -0.63 8.98
CA LYS A 64 -13.55 0.05 7.69
C LYS A 64 -12.92 -0.70 6.54
N VAL A 65 -11.74 -1.28 6.71
CA VAL A 65 -11.04 -1.97 5.60
C VAL A 65 -11.86 -3.17 5.12
N LYS A 66 -12.41 -3.96 6.05
CA LYS A 66 -13.30 -5.09 5.74
C LYS A 66 -14.56 -4.65 4.99
N LEU A 67 -15.28 -3.67 5.52
CA LEU A 67 -16.52 -3.17 4.90
C LEU A 67 -16.26 -2.49 3.55
N GLY A 68 -15.22 -1.65 3.46
CA GLY A 68 -14.83 -0.96 2.24
C GLY A 68 -14.38 -1.92 1.14
N PHE A 69 -13.60 -2.96 1.50
CA PHE A 69 -13.25 -4.02 0.57
C PHE A 69 -14.48 -4.78 0.07
N GLY A 70 -15.35 -5.23 0.98
CA GLY A 70 -16.58 -5.95 0.63
C GLY A 70 -17.49 -5.13 -0.27
N HIS A 71 -17.66 -3.84 0.03
CA HIS A 71 -18.45 -2.89 -0.76
C HIS A 71 -17.87 -2.70 -2.15
N LEU A 72 -16.55 -2.54 -2.27
CA LEU A 72 -15.90 -2.37 -3.56
C LEU A 72 -16.02 -3.62 -4.42
N VAL A 73 -15.74 -4.80 -3.86
CA VAL A 73 -15.90 -6.07 -4.58
C VAL A 73 -17.35 -6.24 -5.04
N GLY A 74 -18.33 -5.84 -4.21
CA GLY A 74 -19.73 -5.77 -4.59
C GLY A 74 -19.97 -4.86 -5.81
N LYS A 75 -19.54 -3.60 -5.76
CA LYS A 75 -19.68 -2.66 -6.89
C LYS A 75 -18.99 -3.15 -8.17
N LEU A 76 -17.82 -3.78 -8.06
CA LEU A 76 -17.11 -4.35 -9.20
C LEU A 76 -17.87 -5.53 -9.81
N ARG A 77 -18.43 -6.40 -8.98
CA ARG A 77 -19.30 -7.51 -9.41
C ARG A 77 -20.52 -6.96 -10.15
N ASP A 78 -21.22 -5.99 -9.57
CA ASP A 78 -22.41 -5.42 -10.17
C ASP A 78 -22.09 -4.75 -11.53
N GLN A 79 -20.91 -4.12 -11.66
CA GLN A 79 -20.44 -3.57 -12.95
C GLN A 79 -20.06 -4.63 -13.97
N ALA A 80 -19.54 -5.78 -13.52
CA ALA A 80 -19.22 -6.93 -14.38
C ALA A 80 -20.49 -7.61 -14.89
N GLU A 81 -21.47 -7.86 -14.03
CA GLU A 81 -22.75 -8.47 -14.37
C GLU A 81 -23.56 -7.62 -15.36
N ASN A 82 -23.45 -6.29 -15.27
CA ASN A 82 -24.08 -5.38 -16.21
C ASN A 82 -23.40 -5.36 -17.60
N GLY A 83 -22.31 -6.10 -17.82
CA GLY A 83 -21.68 -6.32 -19.12
C GLY A 83 -21.01 -5.08 -19.75
N VAL A 84 -21.28 -3.87 -19.26
CA VAL A 84 -20.83 -2.61 -19.87
C VAL A 84 -19.31 -2.49 -19.89
N LEU A 85 -18.61 -2.91 -18.84
CA LEU A 85 -17.15 -2.77 -18.77
C LEU A 85 -16.42 -3.92 -19.47
N LEU A 86 -16.90 -5.16 -19.32
CA LEU A 86 -16.28 -6.35 -19.89
C LEU A 86 -16.46 -6.45 -21.41
N ASN A 87 -17.61 -6.03 -21.96
CA ASN A 87 -17.84 -5.93 -23.41
C ASN A 87 -16.95 -4.85 -24.04
N GLN A 88 -16.81 -3.69 -23.38
CA GLN A 88 -15.98 -2.59 -23.87
C GLN A 88 -14.48 -2.94 -23.93
N LEU A 89 -14.06 -3.98 -23.20
CA LEU A 89 -12.69 -4.45 -23.16
C LEU A 89 -12.45 -5.70 -24.02
N GLY A 90 -13.49 -6.29 -24.64
CA GLY A 90 -13.37 -7.49 -25.48
C GLY A 90 -13.08 -8.78 -24.69
N LEU A 91 -13.46 -8.83 -23.41
CA LEU A 91 -13.04 -9.87 -22.47
C LEU A 91 -14.17 -10.79 -21.99
N LEU A 92 -15.39 -10.59 -22.52
CA LEU A 92 -16.58 -11.40 -22.18
C LEU A 92 -16.60 -12.81 -22.77
N GLU A 93 -15.64 -13.20 -23.60
CA GLU A 93 -15.62 -14.57 -24.14
C GLU A 93 -15.13 -15.62 -23.12
N LYS A 94 -14.67 -15.22 -21.93
CA LYS A 94 -14.15 -16.15 -20.91
C LYS A 94 -15.09 -16.25 -19.70
N PRO A 95 -16.03 -17.22 -19.68
CA PRO A 95 -17.01 -17.38 -18.59
C PRO A 95 -16.39 -17.59 -17.20
N ASN A 96 -15.13 -18.03 -17.10
CA ASN A 96 -14.48 -18.38 -15.83
C ASN A 96 -13.80 -17.18 -15.13
N LEU A 97 -13.71 -16.02 -15.79
CA LEU A 97 -13.03 -14.84 -15.25
C LEU A 97 -13.70 -14.29 -13.98
N ALA A 98 -15.04 -14.20 -13.99
CA ALA A 98 -15.80 -13.70 -12.84
C ALA A 98 -15.66 -14.63 -11.64
N GLU A 99 -15.67 -15.94 -11.87
CA GLU A 99 -15.52 -16.96 -10.83
C GLU A 99 -14.13 -16.94 -10.18
N HIS A 100 -13.06 -16.78 -10.96
CA HIS A 100 -11.70 -16.65 -10.41
C HIS A 100 -11.50 -15.37 -9.59
N ALA A 101 -12.13 -14.26 -10.00
CA ALA A 101 -12.15 -13.03 -9.21
C ALA A 101 -12.90 -13.21 -7.88
N LEU A 102 -14.00 -13.97 -7.87
CA LEU A 102 -14.78 -14.29 -6.67
C LEU A 102 -14.03 -15.21 -5.69
N GLN A 103 -13.31 -16.23 -6.20
CA GLN A 103 -12.49 -17.12 -5.36
C GLN A 103 -11.32 -16.37 -4.73
N THR A 104 -10.59 -15.58 -5.53
CA THR A 104 -9.54 -14.69 -5.00
C THR A 104 -10.11 -13.69 -3.99
N GLY A 105 -11.31 -13.16 -4.25
CA GLY A 105 -12.02 -12.29 -3.32
C GLY A 105 -12.37 -12.95 -1.98
N THR A 106 -12.67 -14.24 -1.97
CA THR A 106 -12.91 -15.00 -0.72
C THR A 106 -11.63 -15.16 0.06
N HIS A 107 -10.54 -15.56 -0.60
CA HIS A 107 -9.23 -15.66 0.05
C HIS A 107 -8.74 -14.30 0.58
N LEU A 108 -8.92 -13.24 -0.20
CA LEU A 108 -8.55 -11.89 0.21
C LEU A 108 -9.40 -11.42 1.40
N ARG A 109 -10.69 -11.77 1.45
CA ARG A 109 -11.54 -11.52 2.63
C ARG A 109 -11.01 -12.25 3.86
N ASP A 110 -10.62 -13.52 3.73
CA ASP A 110 -10.04 -14.28 4.84
C ASP A 110 -8.74 -13.62 5.35
N LEU A 111 -7.87 -13.15 4.44
CA LEU A 111 -6.65 -12.42 4.80
C LEU A 111 -6.97 -11.08 5.48
N ILE A 112 -7.92 -10.32 4.96
CA ILE A 112 -8.35 -9.05 5.55
C ILE A 112 -8.90 -9.31 6.96
N ASP A 113 -9.76 -10.30 7.11
CA ASP A 113 -10.32 -10.68 8.42
C ASP A 113 -9.20 -11.08 9.39
N HIS A 114 -8.23 -11.86 8.92
CA HIS A 114 -7.09 -12.29 9.74
C HIS A 114 -6.22 -11.11 10.19
N PHE A 115 -5.78 -10.24 9.27
CA PHE A 115 -4.84 -9.15 9.57
C PHE A 115 -5.49 -7.91 10.17
N THR A 116 -6.81 -7.76 10.07
CA THR A 116 -7.51 -6.57 10.60
C THR A 116 -8.38 -6.90 11.81
N THR A 117 -9.00 -8.08 11.88
CA THR A 117 -10.01 -8.43 12.91
C THR A 117 -9.49 -9.44 13.90
N ASN A 118 -8.84 -10.50 13.42
CA ASN A 118 -8.28 -11.57 14.25
C ASN A 118 -6.79 -11.38 14.45
N LEU A 119 -6.39 -10.15 14.79
CA LEU A 119 -5.04 -9.88 15.24
C LEU A 119 -4.80 -10.65 16.54
N THR A 120 -4.31 -11.88 16.42
CA THR A 120 -3.73 -12.66 17.51
C THR A 120 -2.44 -11.97 17.90
N ILE A 121 -2.59 -10.84 18.60
CA ILE A 121 -1.54 -10.26 19.42
C ILE A 121 -1.34 -11.29 20.51
N SER A 122 -0.38 -12.19 20.29
CA SER A 122 -0.11 -13.30 21.20
C SER A 122 0.06 -12.75 22.62
N ASP A 123 -0.80 -13.19 23.55
CA ASP A 123 -0.69 -12.95 25.00
C ASP A 123 0.64 -13.45 25.60
N ARG A 124 1.58 -13.97 24.78
CA ARG A 124 2.95 -14.30 25.18
C ARG A 124 3.75 -13.09 25.64
N VAL A 125 3.36 -11.86 25.30
CA VAL A 125 3.97 -10.66 25.87
C VAL A 125 3.39 -10.39 27.27
N GLY A 126 3.65 -11.29 28.22
CA GLY A 126 3.62 -11.02 29.67
C GLY A 126 2.35 -10.44 30.32
N ILE A 127 1.26 -10.21 29.59
CA ILE A 127 -0.01 -9.70 30.11
C ILE A 127 -1.12 -10.73 29.84
N PRO A 128 -1.10 -11.91 30.48
CA PRO A 128 -2.24 -12.80 30.48
C PRO A 128 -3.52 -12.03 30.87
N GLY A 129 -4.54 -12.04 30.00
CA GLY A 129 -5.83 -11.40 30.28
C GLY A 129 -5.96 -9.93 29.90
N SER A 130 -5.07 -9.39 29.06
CA SER A 130 -5.20 -8.00 28.57
C SER A 130 -6.52 -7.73 27.82
N GLY A 131 -7.06 -8.77 27.16
CA GLY A 131 -8.29 -8.70 26.37
C GLY A 131 -8.20 -7.70 25.20
N ILE A 132 -6.99 -7.33 24.75
CA ILE A 132 -6.80 -6.28 23.73
C ILE A 132 -7.48 -6.67 22.41
N GLY A 133 -7.29 -7.91 21.94
CA GLY A 133 -7.94 -8.40 20.72
C GLY A 133 -9.47 -8.35 20.83
N GLU A 134 -10.03 -8.78 21.96
CA GLU A 134 -11.47 -8.72 22.23
C GLU A 134 -11.99 -7.27 22.25
N LYS A 135 -11.25 -6.35 22.89
CA LYS A 135 -11.58 -4.92 22.92
C LYS A 135 -11.55 -4.30 21.53
N ILE A 136 -10.53 -4.61 20.71
CA ILE A 136 -10.46 -4.18 19.31
C ILE A 136 -11.70 -4.66 18.56
N HIS A 137 -12.03 -5.95 18.71
CA HIS A 137 -13.19 -6.55 18.05
C HIS A 137 -14.51 -5.88 18.46
N GLN A 138 -14.78 -5.75 19.76
CA GLN A 138 -15.99 -5.09 20.27
C GLN A 138 -16.11 -3.63 19.81
N LYS A 139 -14.99 -2.89 19.76
CA LYS A 139 -14.99 -1.52 19.25
C LYS A 139 -15.23 -1.48 17.74
N ALA A 140 -14.63 -2.40 17.00
CA ALA A 140 -14.82 -2.52 15.56
C ALA A 140 -16.26 -2.89 15.20
N GLU A 141 -16.91 -3.79 15.94
CA GLU A 141 -18.33 -4.11 15.77
C GLU A 141 -19.22 -2.89 15.94
N LYS A 142 -19.00 -2.08 16.99
CA LYS A 142 -19.75 -0.82 17.19
C LYS A 142 -19.55 0.17 16.04
N ILE A 143 -18.32 0.30 15.53
CA ILE A 143 -18.05 1.14 14.35
C ILE A 143 -18.76 0.57 13.12
N ALA A 144 -18.77 -0.75 12.94
CA ALA A 144 -19.45 -1.41 11.82
C ALA A 144 -20.97 -1.24 11.88
N GLU A 145 -21.59 -1.39 13.06
CA GLU A 145 -23.01 -1.10 13.29
C GLU A 145 -23.34 0.36 12.98
N TYR A 146 -22.49 1.29 13.43
CA TYR A 146 -22.65 2.71 13.11
C TYR A 146 -22.59 2.95 11.60
N ILE A 147 -21.65 2.33 10.89
CA ILE A 147 -21.52 2.42 9.42
C ILE A 147 -22.73 1.80 8.70
N GLN A 148 -23.33 0.74 9.24
CA GLN A 148 -24.55 0.17 8.64
C GLN A 148 -25.74 1.13 8.75
N GLN A 149 -25.83 1.87 9.86
CA GLN A 149 -26.88 2.87 10.09
C GLN A 149 -26.62 4.20 9.40
N HIS A 150 -25.35 4.58 9.29
CA HIS A 150 -24.85 5.79 8.65
C HIS A 150 -23.81 5.33 7.63
N PRO A 151 -24.26 4.91 6.44
CA PRO A 151 -23.36 4.50 5.39
C PRO A 151 -22.25 5.54 5.29
N LEU A 152 -20.99 5.08 5.30
CA LEU A 152 -19.88 5.93 4.89
C LEU A 152 -20.32 6.69 3.64
N ASP A 153 -19.78 7.90 3.40
CA ASP A 153 -19.98 8.57 2.12
C ASP A 153 -19.28 7.74 1.05
N SER A 154 -19.95 6.67 0.66
CA SER A 154 -19.44 5.56 -0.11
C SER A 154 -19.21 5.99 -1.55
N GLU A 155 -19.74 7.15 -1.93
CA GLU A 155 -19.40 7.77 -3.18
C GLU A 155 -18.14 8.60 -3.02
N GLN A 156 -18.01 9.46 -2.00
CA GLN A 156 -16.77 10.21 -1.76
C GLN A 156 -15.56 9.28 -1.57
N ASP A 157 -15.68 8.24 -0.75
CA ASP A 157 -14.61 7.27 -0.51
C ASP A 157 -14.27 6.47 -1.77
N LEU A 158 -15.29 6.08 -2.54
CA LEU A 158 -15.05 5.39 -3.80
C LEU A 158 -14.37 6.31 -4.82
N GLN A 159 -14.75 7.58 -4.88
CA GLN A 159 -14.10 8.56 -5.74
C GLN A 159 -12.66 8.80 -5.32
N LEU A 160 -12.39 8.89 -4.01
CA LEU A 160 -11.02 8.99 -3.53
C LEU A 160 -10.22 7.72 -3.82
N LEU A 161 -10.75 6.53 -3.52
CA LEU A 161 -10.08 5.27 -3.80
C LEU A 161 -9.71 5.16 -5.28
N LYS A 162 -10.63 5.55 -6.18
CA LYS A 162 -10.36 5.64 -7.62
C LYS A 162 -9.26 6.66 -7.94
N LYS A 163 -9.30 7.84 -7.32
CA LYS A 163 -8.29 8.90 -7.47
C LYS A 163 -6.90 8.41 -7.03
N LEU A 164 -6.78 7.83 -5.83
CA LEU A 164 -5.54 7.29 -5.28
C LEU A 164 -5.02 6.10 -6.08
N SER A 165 -5.85 5.09 -6.34
CA SER A 165 -5.45 3.94 -7.15
C SER A 165 -4.89 4.38 -8.50
N ARG A 166 -5.52 5.38 -9.14
CA ARG A 166 -5.07 5.93 -10.42
C ARG A 166 -3.76 6.71 -10.29
N ALA A 167 -3.63 7.53 -9.25
CA ALA A 167 -2.39 8.26 -8.98
C ALA A 167 -1.23 7.28 -8.74
N TYR A 168 -1.47 6.24 -7.96
CA TYR A 168 -0.47 5.25 -7.57
C TYR A 168 -0.08 4.37 -8.75
N LEU A 169 -1.06 3.89 -9.52
CA LEU A 169 -0.79 3.19 -10.78
C LEU A 169 -0.02 4.07 -11.75
N LYS A 170 -0.44 5.34 -11.91
CA LYS A 170 0.28 6.27 -12.79
C LYS A 170 1.73 6.41 -12.33
N ALA A 171 1.98 6.65 -11.05
CA ALA A 171 3.33 6.73 -10.49
C ALA A 171 4.13 5.43 -10.76
N TYR A 172 3.51 4.29 -10.52
CA TYR A 172 4.08 2.96 -10.73
C TYR A 172 4.51 2.69 -12.17
N PHE A 173 3.71 3.14 -13.15
CA PHE A 173 3.99 2.97 -14.58
C PHE A 173 4.91 4.05 -15.17
N ILE A 174 5.31 5.08 -14.41
CA ILE A 174 6.33 6.02 -14.87
C ILE A 174 7.68 5.28 -14.82
N LYS A 175 8.31 5.09 -15.99
CA LYS A 175 9.62 4.44 -16.08
C LYS A 175 10.63 5.19 -15.22
N PRO A 176 11.41 4.51 -14.35
CA PRO A 176 12.56 5.11 -13.68
C PRO A 176 13.36 5.85 -14.75
N VAL A 177 13.51 7.17 -14.58
CA VAL A 177 14.27 7.91 -15.57
C VAL A 177 15.70 7.40 -15.48
N ASP A 178 16.32 7.07 -16.62
CA ASP A 178 17.71 6.67 -16.65
C ASP A 178 18.56 7.87 -16.22
N PHE A 179 18.85 7.93 -14.93
CA PHE A 179 19.54 9.07 -14.31
C PHE A 179 20.94 9.25 -14.88
N ASN A 180 21.57 8.20 -15.41
CA ASN A 180 22.85 8.33 -16.10
C ASN A 180 22.72 9.11 -17.41
N ARG A 181 21.53 9.05 -18.04
CA ARG A 181 21.19 9.76 -19.26
C ARG A 181 20.65 11.17 -19.00
N LEU A 182 19.93 11.38 -17.90
CA LEU A 182 19.51 12.71 -17.45
C LEU A 182 20.68 13.54 -16.93
N GLN A 183 21.63 12.94 -16.19
CA GLN A 183 22.78 13.69 -15.67
C GLN A 183 23.56 14.39 -16.79
N SER A 184 23.71 13.79 -17.97
CA SER A 184 24.43 14.47 -19.07
C SER A 184 23.65 15.62 -19.72
N ASP A 185 22.33 15.49 -19.86
CA ASP A 185 21.50 16.48 -20.56
C ASP A 185 21.04 17.61 -19.62
N ASP A 186 20.65 17.29 -18.39
CA ASP A 186 20.24 18.27 -17.37
C ASP A 186 21.44 19.04 -16.82
N GLU A 187 22.59 18.41 -16.63
CA GLU A 187 23.82 19.14 -16.26
C GLU A 187 24.21 20.10 -17.39
N LYS A 188 24.07 19.70 -18.66
CA LYS A 188 24.38 20.57 -19.80
C LYS A 188 23.41 21.77 -19.88
N ASN A 189 22.12 21.56 -19.65
CA ASN A 189 21.11 22.62 -19.65
C ASN A 189 21.30 23.56 -18.45
N LEU A 190 21.49 23.02 -17.24
CA LEU A 190 21.76 23.79 -16.03
C LEU A 190 23.06 24.59 -16.14
N ARG A 191 24.11 23.98 -16.71
CA ARG A 191 25.39 24.65 -17.01
C ARG A 191 25.22 25.79 -18.00
N ALA A 192 24.38 25.62 -19.03
CA ALA A 192 24.06 26.68 -19.99
C ALA A 192 23.27 27.82 -19.34
N GLU A 193 22.33 27.52 -18.46
CA GLU A 193 21.50 28.51 -17.76
C GLU A 193 22.30 29.32 -16.72
N ILE A 194 23.09 28.65 -15.89
CA ILE A 194 24.03 29.30 -14.96
C ILE A 194 25.03 30.17 -15.73
N ALA A 195 25.58 29.67 -16.83
CA ALA A 195 26.49 30.43 -17.67
C ALA A 195 25.83 31.67 -18.29
N SER A 196 24.57 31.57 -18.73
CA SER A 196 23.78 32.69 -19.22
C SER A 196 23.58 33.77 -18.14
N ILE A 197 23.16 33.37 -16.94
CA ILE A 197 22.97 34.28 -15.78
C ILE A 197 24.28 34.98 -15.41
N LEU A 198 25.40 34.24 -15.40
CA LEU A 198 26.71 34.76 -15.06
C LEU A 198 27.41 35.50 -16.23
N LYS A 199 26.80 35.52 -17.43
CA LYS A 199 27.40 36.02 -18.69
C LYS A 199 28.78 35.41 -18.96
N ARG A 200 28.89 34.10 -18.76
CA ARG A 200 30.12 33.31 -18.92
C ARG A 200 29.96 32.19 -19.95
N ASN A 201 31.08 31.58 -20.33
CA ASN A 201 31.06 30.37 -21.14
C ASN A 201 30.58 29.18 -20.27
N PRO A 202 29.75 28.27 -20.80
CA PRO A 202 29.36 27.04 -20.09
C PRO A 202 30.53 26.21 -19.55
N ASN A 203 31.69 26.25 -20.19
CA ASN A 203 32.89 25.52 -19.77
C ASN A 203 33.84 26.36 -18.87
N ASP A 204 33.40 27.52 -18.37
CA ASP A 204 34.21 28.35 -17.46
C ASP A 204 34.42 27.63 -16.11
N PRO A 205 35.66 27.58 -15.56
CA PRO A 205 35.94 26.94 -14.28
C PRO A 205 35.06 27.42 -13.12
N LYS A 206 34.59 28.68 -13.14
CA LYS A 206 33.71 29.22 -12.11
C LYS A 206 32.27 28.70 -12.21
N VAL A 207 31.81 28.38 -13.42
CA VAL A 207 30.51 27.73 -13.63
C VAL A 207 30.58 26.30 -13.08
N ASN A 208 31.69 25.59 -13.33
CA ASN A 208 31.92 24.24 -12.79
C ASN A 208 31.99 24.24 -11.26
N ALA A 209 32.75 25.15 -10.64
CA ALA A 209 32.85 25.25 -9.18
C ALA A 209 31.49 25.55 -8.52
N LEU A 210 30.64 26.36 -9.16
CA LEU A 210 29.30 26.66 -8.67
C LEU A 210 28.37 25.44 -8.82
N LEU A 211 28.46 24.72 -9.95
CA LEU A 211 27.75 23.47 -10.18
C LEU A 211 28.13 22.42 -9.13
N GLU A 212 29.42 22.22 -8.86
CA GLU A 212 29.91 21.31 -7.81
C GLU A 212 29.39 21.70 -6.42
N THR A 213 29.22 23.00 -6.16
CA THR A 213 28.66 23.50 -4.89
C THR A 213 27.14 23.31 -4.80
N LEU A 214 26.43 23.42 -5.93
CA LEU A 214 24.98 23.27 -6.01
C LEU A 214 24.54 21.81 -6.16
N GLN A 215 25.36 20.93 -6.74
CA GLN A 215 25.05 19.51 -6.98
C GLN A 215 24.55 18.77 -5.73
N PRO A 216 25.18 18.92 -4.54
CA PRO A 216 24.69 18.30 -3.31
C PRO A 216 23.32 18.82 -2.89
N LYS A 217 22.99 20.08 -3.22
CA LYS A 217 21.75 20.77 -2.86
C LYS A 217 20.63 20.60 -3.90
N LEU A 218 20.98 20.30 -5.15
CA LEU A 218 20.05 20.05 -6.25
C LEU A 218 19.66 18.57 -6.37
N LYS A 219 20.51 17.66 -5.88
CA LYS A 219 20.20 16.22 -5.78
C LYS A 219 18.83 15.94 -5.15
N PRO A 220 18.41 16.60 -4.05
CA PRO A 220 17.08 16.42 -3.47
C PRO A 220 15.94 17.02 -4.32
N ALA A 221 16.19 18.11 -5.05
CA ALA A 221 15.15 18.89 -5.73
C ALA A 221 14.80 18.41 -7.16
N THR A 222 15.67 17.61 -7.79
CA THR A 222 15.47 17.04 -9.14
C THR A 222 15.13 15.54 -9.14
N LEU A 223 14.96 14.95 -7.96
CA LEU A 223 14.51 13.58 -7.76
C LEU A 223 13.01 13.44 -8.06
N LYS A 224 12.59 13.58 -9.31
CA LYS A 224 11.39 12.87 -9.78
C LYS A 224 11.78 11.39 -9.93
N ILE A 225 11.87 10.75 -8.77
CA ILE A 225 12.06 9.33 -8.60
C ILE A 225 10.88 8.67 -9.30
N ALA A 226 11.16 7.95 -10.38
CA ALA A 226 10.10 7.37 -11.17
C ALA A 226 9.74 5.96 -10.69
N GLY A 227 8.45 5.72 -10.50
CA GLY A 227 7.92 4.59 -9.75
C GLY A 227 6.92 5.06 -8.69
N PHE A 228 6.19 4.13 -8.10
CA PHE A 228 5.35 4.40 -6.94
C PHE A 228 6.26 4.59 -5.74
N ILE A 229 6.08 5.68 -4.99
CA ILE A 229 6.78 5.92 -3.75
C ILE A 229 5.77 5.70 -2.64
N ASP A 230 5.95 4.63 -1.89
CA ASP A 230 5.12 4.32 -0.73
C ASP A 230 5.32 5.39 0.36
N ARG A 231 4.44 5.38 1.35
CA ARG A 231 4.33 6.36 2.44
C ARG A 231 5.63 6.60 3.20
N ASP A 232 6.44 5.56 3.28
CA ASP A 232 7.73 5.54 3.96
C ASP A 232 8.91 6.00 3.09
N GLY A 233 8.63 6.37 1.84
CA GLY A 233 9.64 6.74 0.86
C GLY A 233 10.22 5.56 0.09
N SER A 234 9.80 4.32 0.38
CA SER A 234 10.22 3.14 -0.38
C SER A 234 9.70 3.25 -1.81
N GLN A 235 10.62 3.07 -2.75
CA GLN A 235 10.29 3.12 -4.17
C GLN A 235 10.00 1.72 -4.69
N PHE A 236 8.86 1.59 -5.36
CA PHE A 236 8.45 0.40 -6.10
C PHE A 236 8.40 0.73 -7.59
N GLY A 237 9.19 0.00 -8.37
CA GLY A 237 9.22 0.08 -9.83
C GLY A 237 8.64 -1.17 -10.47
N PHE A 238 8.44 -1.09 -11.78
CA PHE A 238 7.81 -2.13 -12.58
C PHE A 238 8.74 -3.33 -12.87
N SER A 239 8.98 -4.17 -11.87
CA SER A 239 9.88 -5.33 -12.03
C SER A 239 9.35 -6.38 -13.02
N GLY A 240 8.04 -6.42 -13.26
CA GLY A 240 7.40 -7.32 -14.22
C GLY A 240 7.66 -7.00 -15.70
N ILE A 241 8.26 -5.85 -16.04
CA ILE A 241 8.68 -5.53 -17.41
C ILE A 241 10.20 -5.43 -17.44
N SER A 242 10.81 -6.32 -18.20
CA SER A 242 12.24 -6.22 -18.51
C SER A 242 12.44 -6.06 -20.02
N THR A 243 13.32 -5.13 -20.38
CA THR A 243 13.76 -4.93 -21.76
C THR A 243 15.14 -5.54 -21.92
N SER A 244 15.25 -6.53 -22.81
CA SER A 244 16.54 -6.98 -23.34
C SER A 244 16.76 -6.35 -24.72
N ALA A 245 18.00 -6.38 -25.24
CA ALA A 245 18.37 -5.76 -26.51
C ALA A 245 17.41 -6.09 -27.67
N ASP A 246 16.82 -7.30 -27.67
CA ASP A 246 15.98 -7.79 -28.77
C ASP A 246 14.55 -8.19 -28.36
N SER A 247 14.17 -8.09 -27.07
CA SER A 247 12.82 -8.51 -26.64
C SER A 247 12.31 -7.81 -25.38
N LEU A 248 11.02 -7.50 -25.38
CA LEU A 248 10.23 -7.08 -24.22
C LEU A 248 9.70 -8.34 -23.51
N LYS A 249 10.13 -8.57 -22.27
CA LYS A 249 9.59 -9.64 -21.41
C LYS A 249 8.61 -9.04 -20.42
N VAL A 250 7.42 -9.64 -20.34
CA VAL A 250 6.32 -9.21 -19.49
C VAL A 250 5.93 -10.37 -18.56
N ASP A 251 6.27 -10.26 -17.28
CA ASP A 251 5.82 -11.16 -16.22
C ASP A 251 4.47 -10.67 -15.68
N HIS A 252 3.39 -11.19 -16.26
CA HIS A 252 2.02 -10.84 -15.90
C HIS A 252 1.67 -11.19 -14.44
N SER A 253 2.33 -12.19 -13.86
CA SER A 253 2.10 -12.59 -12.46
C SER A 253 2.61 -11.52 -11.49
N GLN A 254 3.80 -10.97 -11.79
CA GLN A 254 4.37 -9.86 -11.04
C GLN A 254 3.52 -8.59 -11.18
N ILE A 255 3.04 -8.29 -12.39
CA ILE A 255 2.13 -7.17 -12.61
C ILE A 255 0.87 -7.28 -11.76
N GLY A 256 0.24 -8.47 -11.74
CA GLY A 256 -0.95 -8.70 -10.93
C GLY A 256 -0.68 -8.47 -9.44
N ALA A 257 0.44 -8.97 -8.92
CA ALA A 257 0.89 -8.75 -7.56
C ALA A 257 1.11 -7.26 -7.24
N ASP A 258 1.79 -6.53 -8.11
CA ASP A 258 2.07 -5.12 -7.91
C ASP A 258 0.81 -4.25 -7.95
N VAL A 259 -0.15 -4.55 -8.83
CA VAL A 259 -1.44 -3.86 -8.79
C VAL A 259 -2.24 -4.21 -7.55
N MET A 260 -2.18 -5.47 -7.07
CA MET A 260 -2.81 -5.84 -5.79
C MET A 260 -2.25 -5.00 -4.64
N ARG A 261 -0.92 -4.83 -4.56
CA ARG A 261 -0.28 -3.95 -3.58
C ARG A 261 -0.83 -2.52 -3.66
N ILE A 262 -0.77 -1.91 -4.84
CA ILE A 262 -1.24 -0.54 -5.07
C ILE A 262 -2.70 -0.37 -4.66
N PHE A 263 -3.53 -1.35 -5.02
CA PHE A 263 -4.95 -1.34 -4.69
C PHE A 263 -5.17 -1.37 -3.17
N LEU A 264 -4.49 -2.28 -2.46
CA LEU A 264 -4.60 -2.38 -1.01
C LEU A 264 -4.05 -1.14 -0.30
N ASP A 265 -2.95 -0.57 -0.79
CA ASP A 265 -2.40 0.70 -0.29
C ASP A 265 -3.40 1.84 -0.45
N ALA A 266 -3.98 2.00 -1.63
CA ALA A 266 -5.00 3.01 -1.90
C ALA A 266 -6.26 2.80 -1.06
N LEU A 267 -6.68 1.54 -0.84
CA LEU A 267 -7.82 1.19 0.01
C LEU A 267 -7.57 1.62 1.46
N ARG A 268 -6.40 1.28 2.00
CA ARG A 268 -5.99 1.65 3.35
C ARG A 268 -5.91 3.17 3.51
N ASP A 269 -5.24 3.84 2.57
CA ASP A 269 -5.08 5.30 2.55
C ASP A 269 -6.42 6.05 2.47
N THR A 270 -7.43 5.47 1.82
CA THR A 270 -8.79 6.03 1.74
C THR A 270 -9.50 5.91 3.08
N LEU A 271 -9.46 4.73 3.70
CA LEU A 271 -10.37 4.40 4.81
C LEU A 271 -9.76 4.67 6.19
N VAL A 272 -8.46 4.42 6.32
CA VAL A 272 -7.68 4.53 7.55
C VAL A 272 -6.30 5.09 7.25
N PRO A 273 -6.24 6.40 6.91
CA PRO A 273 -4.98 7.06 6.60
C PRO A 273 -4.04 6.98 7.81
N LEU A 274 -2.75 6.89 7.51
CA LEU A 274 -1.70 7.11 8.50
C LEU A 274 -0.81 8.22 7.95
N PRO A 275 0.05 8.83 8.77
CA PRO A 275 0.94 9.89 8.33
C PRO A 275 1.85 9.44 7.18
N VAL A 276 2.17 10.35 6.26
CA VAL A 276 2.93 10.06 5.04
C VAL A 276 4.08 11.04 4.85
N LEU A 277 5.19 10.61 4.26
CA LEU A 277 6.25 11.54 3.87
C LEU A 277 5.80 12.44 2.74
N ALA A 278 6.19 13.71 2.79
CA ALA A 278 5.82 14.72 1.80
C ALA A 278 6.16 14.36 0.35
N TYR A 279 7.21 13.57 0.15
CA TYR A 279 7.67 13.13 -1.17
C TYR A 279 7.11 11.76 -1.60
N SER A 280 6.27 11.11 -0.77
CA SER A 280 5.58 9.88 -1.16
C SER A 280 4.47 10.18 -2.18
N THR A 281 4.04 9.19 -2.96
CA THR A 281 2.94 9.35 -3.91
C THR A 281 1.63 9.73 -3.20
N ALA A 282 1.43 9.26 -1.96
CA ALA A 282 0.35 9.69 -1.09
C ALA A 282 0.53 11.17 -0.67
N GLY A 283 1.74 11.55 -0.25
CA GLY A 283 2.09 12.92 0.16
C GLY A 283 1.89 13.97 -0.94
N GLU A 284 2.06 13.60 -2.21
CA GLU A 284 1.71 14.48 -3.34
C GLU A 284 0.21 14.82 -3.39
N GLN A 285 -0.65 14.01 -2.76
CA GLN A 285 -2.09 14.26 -2.62
C GLN A 285 -2.40 15.05 -1.33
N GLN A 286 -1.56 16.03 -0.99
CA GLN A 286 -1.51 16.81 0.27
C GLN A 286 -2.85 17.14 0.95
N ALA A 287 -3.92 17.39 0.18
CA ALA A 287 -5.24 17.69 0.73
C ALA A 287 -5.94 16.52 1.44
N GLU A 288 -5.41 15.30 1.32
CA GLU A 288 -6.04 14.07 1.79
C GLU A 288 -5.31 13.41 2.97
N PHE A 289 -4.11 13.90 3.34
CA PHE A 289 -3.21 13.21 4.26
C PHE A 289 -2.49 14.13 5.24
N ASP A 290 -2.15 13.58 6.41
CA ASP A 290 -1.24 14.20 7.37
C ASP A 290 0.20 14.04 6.86
N VAL A 291 0.74 15.13 6.31
CA VAL A 291 2.04 15.14 5.63
C VAL A 291 3.18 15.47 6.60
N MET A 292 4.19 14.58 6.63
CA MET A 292 5.41 14.71 7.41
C MET A 292 6.59 15.19 6.56
N THR A 293 7.38 16.12 7.09
CA THR A 293 8.63 16.58 6.49
C THR A 293 9.72 16.66 7.55
N PHE A 294 10.66 15.72 7.52
CA PHE A 294 11.84 15.76 8.38
C PHE A 294 12.88 16.72 7.80
N GLN A 295 13.31 17.71 8.57
CA GLN A 295 14.39 18.63 8.17
C GLN A 295 15.77 18.01 8.40
N THR A 296 15.92 17.31 9.52
CA THR A 296 17.13 16.59 9.93
C THR A 296 16.71 15.31 10.66
N ALA A 297 17.62 14.33 10.77
CA ALA A 297 17.29 13.04 11.38
C ALA A 297 16.94 13.15 12.88
N ASP A 298 17.60 14.07 13.58
CA ASP A 298 17.53 14.18 15.05
C ASP A 298 16.47 15.18 15.55
N GLN A 299 15.90 16.00 14.67
CA GLN A 299 14.87 16.94 15.07
C GLN A 299 13.49 16.29 15.02
N PRO A 300 12.76 16.24 16.16
CA PRO A 300 11.40 15.77 16.16
C PRO A 300 10.51 16.76 15.39
N ILE A 301 9.52 16.22 14.68
CA ILE A 301 8.43 17.00 14.09
C ILE A 301 7.17 16.76 14.90
N SER A 302 6.37 17.81 15.08
CA SER A 302 5.05 17.72 15.71
C SER A 302 3.96 17.92 14.68
N PHE A 303 2.93 17.09 14.73
CA PHE A 303 1.79 17.14 13.81
C PHE A 303 0.56 16.49 14.41
N ASP A 304 -0.59 16.75 13.80
CA ASP A 304 -1.88 16.18 14.20
C ASP A 304 -2.20 15.01 13.28
N TRP A 305 -2.35 13.81 13.87
CA TRP A 305 -2.75 12.61 13.14
C TRP A 305 -4.27 12.40 13.24
N HIS A 306 -4.95 12.46 12.10
CA HIS A 306 -6.35 12.12 11.97
C HIS A 306 -6.49 10.60 11.82
N THR A 307 -6.72 9.92 12.94
CA THR A 307 -6.76 8.44 13.01
C THR A 307 -7.93 7.83 12.23
N ASP A 308 -8.96 8.64 11.95
CA ASP A 308 -10.16 8.30 11.21
C ASP A 308 -10.56 9.45 10.28
N ARG A 309 -10.61 9.18 8.96
CA ARG A 309 -11.00 10.15 7.93
C ARG A 309 -12.41 10.72 8.11
N HIS A 310 -13.35 9.92 8.62
CA HIS A 310 -14.75 10.32 8.76
C HIS A 310 -15.06 10.97 10.11
N ASP A 311 -14.09 10.97 11.01
CA ASP A 311 -14.25 11.51 12.34
C ASP A 311 -13.06 12.43 12.66
N HIS A 312 -13.14 13.66 12.16
CA HIS A 312 -12.14 14.70 12.39
C HIS A 312 -11.97 15.06 13.88
N SER A 313 -12.84 14.60 14.77
CA SER A 313 -12.64 14.76 16.22
C SER A 313 -11.59 13.80 16.78
N LYS A 314 -11.27 12.70 16.06
CA LYS A 314 -10.27 11.70 16.44
C LYS A 314 -8.87 12.06 15.95
N THR A 315 -8.39 13.15 16.50
CA THR A 315 -7.05 13.68 16.23
C THR A 315 -6.13 13.40 17.40
N ILE A 316 -4.93 12.90 17.12
CA ILE A 316 -3.87 12.68 18.11
C ILE A 316 -2.69 13.58 17.77
N HIS A 317 -2.30 14.44 18.71
CA HIS A 317 -1.08 15.22 18.55
C HIS A 317 0.14 14.32 18.79
N LEU A 318 1.04 14.26 17.81
CA LEU A 318 2.23 13.41 17.86
C LEU A 318 3.49 14.21 17.67
N SER A 319 4.57 13.77 18.30
CA SER A 319 5.93 14.17 18.05
C SER A 319 6.78 12.97 17.62
N ILE A 320 7.44 13.01 16.47
CA ILE A 320 8.22 11.88 15.96
C ILE A 320 9.55 12.34 15.39
N THR A 321 10.61 11.57 15.63
CA THR A 321 11.92 11.73 14.98
C THR A 321 12.02 10.86 13.73
N ALA A 322 12.97 11.16 12.83
CA ALA A 322 13.17 10.32 11.64
C ALA A 322 13.53 8.87 12.03
N GLN A 323 14.33 8.69 13.08
CA GLN A 323 14.73 7.37 13.57
C GLN A 323 13.54 6.55 14.09
N GLN A 324 12.62 7.17 14.83
CA GLN A 324 11.40 6.50 15.28
C GLN A 324 10.53 6.11 14.08
N PHE A 325 10.39 7.00 13.09
CA PHE A 325 9.67 6.68 11.87
C PHE A 325 10.31 5.48 11.15
N GLU A 326 11.62 5.49 10.91
CA GLU A 326 12.34 4.37 10.30
C GLU A 326 12.16 3.06 11.07
N TYR A 327 12.16 3.11 12.41
CA TYR A 327 11.90 1.94 13.24
C TYR A 327 10.49 1.36 13.03
N ILE A 328 9.46 2.21 12.99
CA ILE A 328 8.09 1.80 12.67
C ILE A 328 8.06 1.09 11.31
N GLN A 329 8.73 1.65 10.32
CA GLN A 329 8.76 1.11 8.95
C GLN A 329 9.55 -0.20 8.85
N ALA A 330 10.63 -0.34 9.60
CA ALA A 330 11.40 -1.58 9.65
C ALA A 330 10.55 -2.75 10.19
N LEU A 331 9.80 -2.52 11.27
CA LEU A 331 8.87 -3.53 11.82
C LEU A 331 7.74 -3.86 10.85
N ALA A 332 7.19 -2.85 10.17
CA ALA A 332 6.13 -3.05 9.18
C ALA A 332 6.62 -3.88 7.98
N LYS A 333 7.84 -3.62 7.47
CA LYS A 333 8.49 -4.42 6.41
C LYS A 333 8.81 -5.83 6.86
N GLN A 334 9.23 -6.01 8.11
CA GLN A 334 9.45 -7.34 8.68
C GLN A 334 8.14 -8.14 8.72
N ALA A 335 7.03 -7.50 9.11
CA ALA A 335 5.71 -8.11 9.07
C ALA A 335 5.30 -8.49 7.63
N GLU A 336 5.52 -7.59 6.66
CA GLU A 336 5.26 -7.86 5.23
C GLU A 336 5.98 -9.12 4.74
N ALA A 337 7.31 -9.16 4.92
CA ALA A 337 8.14 -10.25 4.45
C ALA A 337 7.78 -11.58 5.13
N SER A 338 7.49 -11.54 6.43
CA SER A 338 7.14 -12.72 7.21
C SER A 338 5.78 -13.29 6.81
N ALA A 339 4.76 -12.44 6.63
CA ALA A 339 3.43 -12.85 6.20
C ALA A 339 3.45 -13.40 4.76
N ALA A 340 4.10 -12.70 3.84
CA ALA A 340 4.24 -13.14 2.45
C ALA A 340 4.96 -14.49 2.37
N SER A 341 6.04 -14.70 3.15
CA SER A 341 6.76 -15.97 3.20
C SER A 341 5.91 -17.10 3.77
N SER A 342 5.19 -16.86 4.87
CA SER A 342 4.32 -17.87 5.50
C SER A 342 3.19 -18.30 4.57
N VAL A 343 2.51 -17.33 3.95
CA VAL A 343 1.46 -17.60 2.96
C VAL A 343 2.03 -18.32 1.74
N GLY A 344 3.20 -17.93 1.26
CA GLY A 344 3.84 -18.60 0.13
C GLY A 344 4.23 -20.05 0.43
N LYS A 345 4.74 -20.34 1.64
CA LYS A 345 5.00 -21.71 2.08
C LYS A 345 3.71 -22.52 2.17
N ALA A 346 2.65 -21.93 2.71
CA ALA A 346 1.35 -22.59 2.86
C ALA A 346 0.75 -22.94 1.49
N ILE A 347 0.81 -22.01 0.53
CA ILE A 347 0.29 -22.18 -0.83
C ILE A 347 1.15 -23.14 -1.67
N ARG A 348 2.49 -23.04 -1.60
CA ARG A 348 3.41 -23.76 -2.49
C ARG A 348 3.91 -25.11 -1.95
N GLY A 349 3.71 -25.47 -0.68
CA GLY A 349 4.33 -26.69 -0.14
C GLY A 349 3.80 -27.27 1.16
N GLY A 350 2.64 -26.85 1.66
CA GLY A 350 2.09 -27.33 2.94
C GLY A 350 0.92 -28.32 2.86
N ALA A 351 0.13 -28.30 1.77
CA ALA A 351 -1.12 -29.04 1.68
C ALA A 351 -1.22 -29.86 0.38
N VAL A 352 -2.03 -30.92 0.39
CA VAL A 352 -2.29 -31.85 -0.74
C VAL A 352 -2.96 -31.15 -1.95
N GLY A 353 -3.27 -29.85 -1.83
CA GLY A 353 -3.88 -29.03 -2.87
C GLY A 353 -3.11 -27.74 -3.16
N SER A 354 -1.79 -27.82 -3.42
CA SER A 354 -0.99 -26.66 -3.84
C SER A 354 -1.67 -25.91 -4.98
N LEU A 355 -1.72 -24.58 -4.91
CA LEU A 355 -2.24 -23.80 -6.04
C LEU A 355 -1.30 -23.99 -7.23
N ASN A 356 -1.78 -24.61 -8.31
CA ASN A 356 -1.02 -24.77 -9.56
C ASN A 356 -0.96 -23.46 -10.38
N ASN A 357 -1.29 -22.33 -9.76
CA ASN A 357 -1.35 -21.02 -10.39
C ASN A 357 -0.46 -20.03 -9.63
N GLU A 358 0.75 -19.87 -10.12
CA GLU A 358 1.77 -18.97 -9.58
C GLU A 358 1.30 -17.51 -9.56
N ALA A 359 0.42 -17.09 -10.47
CA ALA A 359 -0.11 -15.73 -10.48
C ALA A 359 -1.04 -15.47 -9.29
N ILE A 360 -1.92 -16.42 -8.96
CA ILE A 360 -2.78 -16.33 -7.77
C ILE A 360 -1.93 -16.41 -6.51
N ALA A 361 -0.95 -17.32 -6.46
CA ALA A 361 -0.05 -17.45 -5.32
C ALA A 361 0.69 -16.12 -5.01
N ARG A 362 1.31 -15.49 -6.01
CA ARG A 362 2.00 -14.20 -5.83
C ARG A 362 1.07 -13.08 -5.38
N GLN A 363 -0.17 -13.05 -5.88
CA GLN A 363 -1.14 -12.06 -5.45
C GLN A 363 -1.57 -12.27 -4.00
N LEU A 364 -1.81 -13.51 -3.58
CA LEU A 364 -2.15 -13.83 -2.19
C LEU A 364 -0.98 -13.56 -1.24
N GLU A 365 0.25 -13.89 -1.65
CA GLU A 365 1.49 -13.55 -0.91
C GLU A 365 1.61 -12.04 -0.74
N THR A 366 1.41 -11.28 -1.82
CA THR A 366 1.48 -9.82 -1.79
C THR A 366 0.37 -9.21 -0.95
N ALA A 367 -0.85 -9.70 -1.09
CA ALA A 367 -1.98 -9.23 -0.29
C ALA A 367 -1.76 -9.48 1.20
N ALA A 368 -1.32 -10.68 1.57
CA ALA A 368 -1.00 -11.02 2.95
C ALA A 368 0.12 -10.14 3.50
N GLY A 369 1.19 -9.96 2.74
CA GLY A 369 2.30 -9.08 3.11
C GLY A 369 1.84 -7.64 3.35
N VAL A 370 1.10 -7.06 2.41
CA VAL A 370 0.65 -5.66 2.48
C VAL A 370 -0.33 -5.45 3.63
N LEU A 371 -1.27 -6.36 3.85
CA LEU A 371 -2.21 -6.29 4.98
C LEU A 371 -1.49 -6.43 6.33
N ALA A 372 -0.53 -7.35 6.43
CA ALA A 372 0.30 -7.51 7.63
C ALA A 372 1.12 -6.24 7.91
N ARG A 373 1.68 -5.63 6.86
CA ARG A 373 2.39 -4.34 6.94
C ARG A 373 1.49 -3.25 7.48
N HIS A 374 0.29 -3.09 6.92
CA HIS A 374 -0.68 -2.08 7.35
C HIS A 374 -1.07 -2.22 8.81
N ALA A 375 -1.32 -3.45 9.24
CA ALA A 375 -1.66 -3.77 10.62
C ALA A 375 -0.49 -3.47 11.58
N ALA A 376 0.72 -3.90 11.22
CA ALA A 376 1.95 -3.61 11.98
C ALA A 376 2.18 -2.11 12.09
N GLU A 377 2.13 -1.40 10.97
CA GLU A 377 2.40 0.03 10.89
C GLU A 377 1.42 0.82 11.74
N ARG A 378 0.10 0.60 11.56
CA ARG A 378 -0.92 1.28 12.38
C ARG A 378 -0.74 0.98 13.85
N SER A 379 -0.46 -0.27 14.19
CA SER A 379 -0.22 -0.67 15.57
C SER A 379 0.95 0.10 16.20
N GLN A 380 2.06 0.27 15.48
CA GLN A 380 3.20 1.02 15.99
C GLN A 380 2.89 2.51 16.15
N TRP A 381 2.11 3.11 15.23
CA TRP A 381 1.61 4.48 15.39
C TRP A 381 0.71 4.63 16.62
N CYS A 382 -0.18 3.67 16.88
CA CYS A 382 -1.02 3.67 18.07
C CYS A 382 -0.21 3.55 19.37
N LEU A 383 0.89 2.78 19.37
CA LEU A 383 1.78 2.69 20.54
C LEU A 383 2.57 3.97 20.76
N LEU A 384 3.06 4.59 19.68
CA LEU A 384 3.75 5.88 19.76
C LEU A 384 2.82 6.95 20.36
N ALA A 385 1.56 6.99 19.92
CA ALA A 385 0.54 7.89 20.45
C ALA A 385 0.38 7.77 21.96
N GLN A 386 0.30 6.54 22.49
CA GLN A 386 0.14 6.32 23.92
C GLN A 386 1.36 6.70 24.75
N GLY A 387 2.56 6.53 24.20
CA GLY A 387 3.79 6.93 24.88
C GLY A 387 3.95 8.45 25.05
N GLN A 388 3.04 9.24 24.46
CA GLN A 388 3.07 10.71 24.45
C GLN A 388 1.85 11.35 25.12
N LEU A 389 0.88 10.53 25.55
CA LEU A 389 -0.21 10.93 26.44
C LEU A 389 0.26 10.84 27.89
#